data_AF-A0AA36I5M9-F1
#
_entry.id   AF-A0AA36I5M9-F1
#
_cell.length_a   1.000
_cell.length_b   1.000
_cell.length_c   1.000
_cell.angle_alpha   90.00
_cell.angle_beta   90.00
_cell.angle_gamma   90.00
#
_symmetry.space_group_name_H-M   'P 1'
#
loop_
_entity.id
_entity.type
_entity.pdbx_description
1 polymer ?
#
loop_
_entity_poly.entity_id
_entity_poly.type
_entity_poly.pdbx_seq_one_letter_code
_entity_poly.pdbx_strand_id
1 'polypeptide(L)'
;MRGRASPIARAVCVALATLWSLPALSSRSFVGLKRERSWKTRCRNGPEPEERSLINPTLGLAGVGALLGPWVDAIHNQALLSYDLLPVSVALPLGVARSSLLVPPLLALAYALLGAVLPSALAALVPRKPREPREPRKPLVPLPPLPRALLAVASTCFIIKSSELLSHFDSYLAWPVLASLALLQWACLDGRLSSLFLALLAGLCGPLAELPVMWLGAWHYTAPDYWPLAVLGFGPGVPWAGLSILTGPCYFAVTTDAIALGRLFARL
;
A
#
# COMPACT_ATOMS: atom_id res chain seq x y z
N MET A 1 4.54 -14.76 -37.13
CA MET A 1 3.83 -15.03 -35.85
C MET A 1 4.02 -13.82 -34.94
N ARG A 2 3.01 -12.96 -34.75
CA ARG A 2 3.08 -11.83 -33.81
C ARG A 2 2.61 -12.30 -32.44
N GLY A 3 3.53 -12.47 -31.50
CA GLY A 3 3.21 -12.85 -30.12
C GLY A 3 2.36 -11.78 -29.46
N ARG A 4 1.14 -12.13 -29.03
CA ARG A 4 0.34 -11.25 -28.17
C ARG A 4 1.03 -11.21 -26.81
N ALA A 5 1.54 -10.04 -26.43
CA ALA A 5 2.01 -9.78 -25.07
C ALA A 5 0.92 -10.17 -24.06
N SER A 6 1.32 -10.82 -22.96
CA SER A 6 0.39 -11.29 -21.94
C SER A 6 -0.39 -10.11 -21.36
N PRO A 7 -1.65 -10.31 -20.94
CA PRO A 7 -2.47 -9.27 -20.30
C PRO A 7 -1.77 -8.67 -19.07
N ILE A 8 -0.93 -9.45 -18.39
CA ILE A 8 -0.10 -9.01 -17.26
C ILE A 8 0.97 -8.01 -17.71
N ALA A 9 1.67 -8.29 -18.81
CA ALA A 9 2.65 -7.36 -19.37
C ALA A 9 2.00 -6.03 -19.79
N ARG A 10 0.76 -6.08 -20.32
CA ARG A 10 0.00 -4.86 -20.66
C ARG A 10 -0.44 -4.07 -19.43
N ALA A 11 -0.91 -4.72 -18.38
CA ALA A 11 -1.32 -4.05 -17.14
C ALA A 11 -0.13 -3.40 -16.42
N VAL A 12 1.01 -4.10 -16.36
CA VAL A 12 2.28 -3.58 -15.82
C VAL A 12 2.81 -2.42 -16.69
N CYS A 13 2.79 -2.56 -18.02
CA CYS A 13 3.16 -1.47 -18.92
C CYS A 13 2.22 -0.26 -18.79
N VAL A 14 0.91 -0.45 -18.60
CA VAL A 14 -0.02 0.68 -18.39
C VAL A 14 0.25 1.36 -17.06
N ALA A 15 0.42 0.60 -15.97
CA ALA A 15 0.75 1.17 -14.66
C ALA A 15 2.08 1.95 -14.67
N LEU A 16 3.13 1.36 -15.28
CA LEU A 16 4.44 2.00 -15.42
C LEU A 16 4.42 3.19 -16.41
N ALA A 17 3.71 3.08 -17.54
CA ALA A 17 3.59 4.18 -18.51
C ALA A 17 2.79 5.36 -17.96
N THR A 18 1.78 5.12 -17.11
CA THR A 18 1.06 6.20 -16.42
C THR A 18 1.90 6.90 -15.35
N LEU A 19 2.91 6.23 -14.79
CA LEU A 19 3.86 6.82 -13.83
C LEU A 19 4.95 7.66 -14.53
N TRP A 20 5.30 7.35 -15.78
CA TRP A 20 6.31 8.08 -16.56
C TRP A 20 5.75 9.17 -17.49
N SER A 21 4.45 9.15 -17.79
CA SER A 21 3.82 10.05 -18.77
C SER A 21 2.93 11.10 -18.11
N LEU A 22 3.48 11.91 -17.20
CA LEU A 22 2.83 13.15 -16.73
C LEU A 22 3.38 14.37 -17.51
N PRO A 23 2.73 14.83 -18.60
CA PRO A 23 2.72 16.24 -18.92
C PRO A 23 1.64 16.95 -18.11
N ALA A 24 1.94 18.20 -17.75
CA ALA A 24 1.11 19.11 -16.98
C ALA A 24 -0.38 19.10 -17.39
N LEU A 25 -1.25 18.97 -16.39
CA LEU A 25 -2.70 19.09 -16.49
C LEU A 25 -3.09 20.48 -17.04
N SER A 26 -3.45 20.53 -18.33
CA SER A 26 -4.19 21.64 -18.92
C SER A 26 -5.66 21.52 -18.52
N SER A 27 -6.13 22.52 -17.77
CA SER A 27 -7.53 22.70 -17.42
C SER A 27 -8.34 23.10 -18.65
N ARG A 28 -9.32 22.27 -19.04
CA ARG A 28 -10.44 22.73 -19.86
C ARG A 28 -11.73 22.62 -19.07
N SER A 29 -12.29 23.79 -18.81
CA SER A 29 -13.65 23.98 -18.32
C SER A 29 -14.65 23.42 -19.32
N PHE A 30 -15.69 22.75 -18.82
CA PHE A 30 -16.89 22.48 -19.61
C PHE A 30 -18.08 23.10 -18.90
N VAL A 31 -18.52 24.23 -19.47
CA VAL A 31 -19.75 24.92 -19.13
C VAL A 31 -20.90 24.23 -19.86
N GLY A 32 -21.86 23.73 -19.09
CA GLY A 32 -23.30 23.68 -19.35
C GLY A 32 -23.83 23.23 -20.71
N LEU A 33 -24.62 22.15 -20.69
CA LEU A 33 -25.87 22.09 -21.45
C LEU A 33 -26.96 21.40 -20.63
N LYS A 34 -28.14 22.03 -20.67
CA LYS A 34 -29.30 21.85 -19.83
C LYS A 34 -30.30 20.93 -20.56
N ARG A 35 -30.80 19.91 -19.87
CA ARG A 35 -32.20 19.42 -19.89
C ARG A 35 -32.78 18.79 -21.18
N GLU A 36 -33.13 17.50 -21.09
CA GLU A 36 -34.38 16.89 -21.61
C GLU A 36 -34.61 15.53 -20.95
N ARG A 37 -35.52 15.45 -19.96
CA ARG A 37 -36.83 14.77 -20.00
C ARG A 37 -36.83 13.32 -20.51
N SER A 38 -37.18 12.43 -19.56
CA SER A 38 -38.32 11.51 -19.62
C SER A 38 -38.55 10.80 -20.96
N TRP A 39 -38.26 9.50 -20.99
CA TRP A 39 -39.04 8.39 -21.59
C TRP A 39 -38.11 7.19 -21.82
N LYS A 40 -38.04 6.28 -20.85
CA LYS A 40 -37.82 4.81 -21.02
C LYS A 40 -37.55 4.15 -19.67
N THR A 41 -38.57 4.19 -18.82
CA THR A 41 -38.85 3.05 -17.94
C THR A 41 -39.54 2.00 -18.80
N ARG A 42 -39.26 0.71 -18.59
CA ARG A 42 -39.89 -0.48 -19.21
C ARG A 42 -39.14 -1.07 -20.42
N CYS A 43 -38.04 -1.78 -20.13
CA CYS A 43 -37.57 -3.03 -20.77
C CYS A 43 -36.08 -3.28 -20.41
N ARG A 44 -35.78 -3.65 -19.15
CA ARG A 44 -34.45 -4.16 -18.79
C ARG A 44 -34.49 -5.03 -17.54
N ASN A 45 -35.27 -6.11 -17.59
CA ASN A 45 -35.20 -7.22 -16.64
C ASN A 45 -34.52 -8.44 -17.30
N GLY A 46 -33.45 -8.20 -18.05
CA GLY A 46 -32.47 -9.25 -18.33
C GLY A 46 -31.36 -9.15 -17.28
N PRO A 47 -30.75 -10.24 -16.82
CA PRO A 47 -29.55 -10.15 -16.00
C PRO A 47 -28.52 -9.31 -16.78
N GLU A 48 -28.16 -8.15 -16.24
CA GLU A 48 -27.01 -7.38 -16.72
C GLU A 48 -25.83 -8.37 -16.78
N PRO A 49 -25.09 -8.44 -17.90
CA PRO A 49 -23.94 -9.33 -17.98
C PRO A 49 -23.00 -8.98 -16.84
N GLU A 50 -22.74 -9.95 -15.98
CA GLU A 50 -21.80 -9.83 -14.87
C GLU A 50 -20.45 -9.41 -15.46
N GLU A 51 -20.13 -8.11 -15.36
CA GLU A 51 -18.90 -7.52 -15.85
C GLU A 51 -17.76 -8.10 -15.02
N ARG A 52 -17.25 -9.26 -15.47
CA ARG A 52 -16.14 -9.95 -14.83
C ARG A 52 -14.92 -9.06 -14.98
N SER A 53 -14.40 -8.61 -13.83
CA SER A 53 -13.09 -7.96 -13.73
C SER A 53 -12.07 -8.72 -14.59
N LEU A 54 -11.38 -8.00 -15.47
CA LEU A 54 -10.43 -8.59 -16.41
C LEU A 54 -9.17 -9.09 -15.69
N ILE A 55 -8.93 -8.61 -14.46
CA ILE A 55 -7.72 -8.86 -13.69
C ILE A 55 -8.11 -9.41 -12.33
N ASN A 56 -7.63 -10.60 -11.98
CA ASN A 56 -7.74 -11.10 -10.61
C ASN A 56 -7.05 -10.09 -9.65
N PRO A 57 -7.78 -9.42 -8.74
CA PRO A 57 -7.21 -8.35 -7.94
C PRO A 57 -6.03 -8.79 -7.08
N THR A 58 -6.06 -10.03 -6.59
CA THR A 58 -4.98 -10.61 -5.79
C THR A 58 -3.71 -10.77 -6.62
N LEU A 59 -3.81 -11.24 -7.87
CA LEU A 59 -2.66 -11.36 -8.77
C LEU A 59 -2.14 -9.99 -9.22
N GLY A 60 -3.03 -9.03 -9.47
CA GLY A 60 -2.66 -7.66 -9.79
C GLY A 60 -1.87 -7.01 -8.65
N LEU A 61 -2.35 -7.15 -7.42
CA LEU A 61 -1.66 -6.68 -6.21
C LEU A 61 -0.33 -7.39 -5.98
N ALA A 62 -0.27 -8.72 -6.15
CA ALA A 62 0.99 -9.46 -6.03
C ALA A 62 2.02 -8.96 -7.05
N GLY A 63 1.61 -8.71 -8.29
CA GLY A 63 2.47 -8.14 -9.33
C GLY A 63 2.97 -6.74 -8.98
N VAL A 64 2.08 -5.86 -8.48
CA VAL A 64 2.49 -4.52 -8.02
C VAL A 64 3.45 -4.62 -6.84
N GLY A 65 3.16 -5.45 -5.84
CA GLY A 65 4.05 -5.67 -4.69
C GLY A 65 5.42 -6.19 -5.10
N ALA A 66 5.49 -7.16 -6.02
CA ALA A 66 6.76 -7.71 -6.52
C ALA A 66 7.60 -6.69 -7.30
N LEU A 67 6.96 -5.79 -8.05
CA LEU A 67 7.64 -4.87 -8.98
C LEU A 67 7.91 -3.51 -8.36
N LEU A 68 6.90 -2.89 -7.75
CA LEU A 68 6.98 -1.57 -7.14
C LEU A 68 7.52 -1.66 -5.71
N GLY A 69 7.19 -2.72 -4.98
CA GLY A 69 7.60 -2.90 -3.59
C GLY A 69 9.11 -2.76 -3.37
N PRO A 70 9.99 -3.40 -4.16
CA PRO A 70 11.44 -3.23 -4.02
C PRO A 70 11.93 -1.79 -4.19
N TRP A 71 11.23 -0.96 -4.97
CA TRP A 71 11.55 0.47 -5.08
C TRP A 71 11.16 1.23 -3.82
N VAL A 72 9.98 0.93 -3.27
CA VAL A 72 9.50 1.54 -2.00
C VAL A 72 10.40 1.11 -0.83
N ASP A 73 10.78 -0.17 -0.79
CA ASP A 73 11.73 -0.75 0.15
C ASP A 73 13.11 -0.10 0.04
N ALA A 74 13.62 0.10 -1.17
CA ALA A 74 14.89 0.79 -1.38
C ALA A 74 14.86 2.29 -1.03
N ILE A 75 13.68 2.91 -0.91
CA ILE A 75 13.52 4.25 -0.33
C ILE A 75 13.56 4.15 1.20
N HIS A 76 12.89 3.17 1.78
CA HIS A 76 12.81 2.97 3.23
C HIS A 76 14.16 2.64 3.87
N ASN A 77 14.94 1.80 3.20
CA ASN A 77 16.08 1.11 3.81
C ASN A 77 17.44 1.69 3.42
N GLN A 78 17.47 2.97 3.02
CA GLN A 78 18.73 3.68 2.74
C GLN A 78 19.55 3.89 4.03
N ALA A 79 18.88 4.04 5.18
CA ALA A 79 19.52 4.27 6.47
C ALA A 79 19.08 3.28 7.58
N LEU A 80 17.93 2.60 7.44
CA LEU A 80 17.32 1.83 8.53
C LEU A 80 17.75 0.36 8.61
N LEU A 81 17.89 -0.32 7.46
CA LEU A 81 18.21 -1.74 7.39
C LEU A 81 19.56 -2.00 6.70
N SER A 82 20.23 -3.04 7.17
CA SER A 82 21.32 -3.70 6.45
C SER A 82 20.87 -5.07 6.01
N TYR A 83 20.97 -5.38 4.71
CA TYR A 83 20.62 -6.68 4.15
C TYR A 83 21.83 -7.59 4.14
N ASP A 84 21.70 -8.76 4.77
CA ASP A 84 22.77 -9.74 4.93
C ASP A 84 22.60 -10.92 3.95
N LEU A 85 21.36 -11.23 3.57
CA LEU A 85 21.03 -12.33 2.66
C LEU A 85 20.51 -11.84 1.30
N LEU A 86 21.16 -12.32 0.23
CA LEU A 86 20.87 -11.96 -1.17
C LEU A 86 20.73 -10.43 -1.40
N PRO A 87 21.68 -9.60 -0.92
CA PRO A 87 21.59 -8.16 -1.07
C PRO A 87 21.68 -7.76 -2.54
N VAL A 88 20.87 -6.78 -2.91
CA VAL A 88 20.88 -6.14 -4.23
C VAL A 88 21.12 -4.66 -4.03
N SER A 89 22.04 -4.10 -4.80
CA SER A 89 22.34 -2.67 -4.77
C SER A 89 22.38 -2.11 -6.19
N VAL A 90 21.74 -0.97 -6.38
CA VAL A 90 21.75 -0.24 -7.65
C VAL A 90 22.26 1.17 -7.39
N ALA A 91 23.32 1.56 -8.09
CA ALA A 91 23.82 2.93 -8.07
C ALA A 91 22.86 3.84 -8.84
N LEU A 92 22.33 4.85 -8.16
CA LEU A 92 21.47 5.89 -8.72
C LEU A 92 22.25 7.22 -8.75
N PRO A 93 21.87 8.18 -9.61
CA PRO A 93 22.54 9.49 -9.68
C PRO A 93 22.57 10.25 -8.35
N LEU A 94 21.64 9.97 -7.43
CA LEU A 94 21.49 10.65 -6.14
C LEU A 94 21.74 9.74 -4.93
N GLY A 95 22.32 8.54 -5.12
CA GLY A 95 22.60 7.62 -4.01
C GLY A 95 22.65 6.15 -4.40
N VAL A 96 22.53 5.26 -3.42
CA VAL A 96 22.50 3.81 -3.65
C VAL A 96 21.17 3.26 -3.15
N ALA A 97 20.39 2.66 -4.04
CA ALA A 97 19.21 1.88 -3.69
C ALA A 97 19.67 0.50 -3.21
N ARG A 98 19.30 0.12 -1.99
CA ARG A 98 19.61 -1.19 -1.40
C ARG A 98 18.33 -1.95 -1.08
N SER A 99 18.30 -3.24 -1.40
CA SER A 99 17.21 -4.17 -1.10
C SER A 99 17.76 -5.61 -1.05
N SER A 100 16.89 -6.61 -1.02
CA SER A 100 17.25 -8.03 -1.11
C SER A 100 16.36 -8.75 -2.14
N LEU A 101 16.87 -9.80 -2.78
CA LEU A 101 16.05 -10.67 -3.64
C LEU A 101 14.91 -11.38 -2.88
N LEU A 102 14.93 -11.36 -1.54
CA LEU A 102 13.84 -11.84 -0.71
C LEU A 102 12.66 -10.86 -0.64
N VAL A 103 12.90 -9.56 -0.88
CA VAL A 103 11.88 -8.51 -0.75
C VAL A 103 10.76 -8.64 -1.79
N PRO A 104 11.01 -8.84 -3.11
CA PRO A 104 9.94 -8.97 -4.09
C PRO A 104 8.87 -10.02 -3.76
N PRO A 105 9.19 -11.29 -3.43
CA PRO A 105 8.16 -12.27 -3.11
C PRO A 105 7.43 -11.95 -1.80
N LEU A 106 8.12 -11.37 -0.80
CA LEU A 106 7.49 -10.96 0.47
C LEU A 106 6.49 -9.82 0.25
N LEU A 107 6.85 -8.81 -0.54
CA LEU A 107 5.95 -7.69 -0.84
C LEU A 107 4.83 -8.09 -1.78
N ALA A 108 5.04 -9.04 -2.70
CA ALA A 108 3.96 -9.62 -3.49
C ALA A 108 2.88 -10.24 -2.57
N LEU A 109 3.31 -11.03 -1.59
CA LEU A 109 2.42 -11.63 -0.61
C LEU A 109 1.75 -10.57 0.26
N ALA A 110 2.51 -9.60 0.79
CA ALA A 110 1.98 -8.53 1.64
C ALA A 110 0.91 -7.71 0.93
N TYR A 111 1.14 -7.27 -0.32
CA TYR A 111 0.16 -6.49 -1.08
C TYR A 111 -1.10 -7.30 -1.38
N ALA A 112 -0.97 -8.57 -1.76
CA ALA A 112 -2.11 -9.46 -1.97
C ALA A 112 -2.94 -9.64 -0.69
N LEU A 113 -2.27 -9.84 0.45
CA LEU A 113 -2.92 -10.00 1.74
C LEU A 113 -3.64 -8.73 2.19
N LEU A 114 -2.93 -7.60 2.23
CA LEU A 114 -3.43 -6.33 2.75
C LEU A 114 -4.49 -5.71 1.83
N GLY A 115 -4.31 -5.82 0.51
CA GLY A 115 -5.17 -5.16 -0.47
C GLY A 115 -6.39 -5.95 -0.91
N ALA A 116 -6.36 -7.29 -0.82
CA ALA A 116 -7.46 -8.16 -1.29
C ALA A 116 -7.95 -9.15 -0.23
N VAL A 117 -7.07 -9.97 0.34
CA VAL A 117 -7.49 -11.10 1.19
C VAL A 117 -8.08 -10.62 2.52
N LEU A 118 -7.35 -9.80 3.28
CA LEU A 118 -7.80 -9.33 4.60
C LEU A 118 -9.05 -8.43 4.52
N PRO A 119 -9.15 -7.46 3.57
CA PRO A 119 -10.39 -6.70 3.40
C PRO A 119 -11.60 -7.59 3.08
N SER A 120 -11.42 -8.64 2.27
CA SER A 120 -12.48 -9.58 1.91
C SER A 120 -12.88 -10.46 3.10
N ALA A 121 -11.91 -10.99 3.84
CA ALA A 121 -12.14 -11.77 5.05
C ALA A 121 -12.88 -10.95 6.11
N LEU A 122 -12.43 -9.72 6.37
CA LEU A 122 -13.09 -8.83 7.32
C LEU A 122 -14.54 -8.52 6.89
N ALA A 123 -14.78 -8.29 5.60
CA ALA A 123 -16.12 -8.07 5.07
C ALA A 123 -17.04 -9.29 5.18
N ALA A 124 -16.47 -10.51 5.19
CA ALA A 124 -17.22 -11.76 5.39
C ALA A 124 -17.54 -12.01 6.87
N LEU A 125 -16.67 -11.57 7.79
CA LEU A 125 -16.83 -11.76 9.22
C LEU A 125 -17.79 -10.75 9.87
N VAL A 126 -17.96 -9.55 9.31
CA VAL A 126 -18.86 -8.53 9.86
C VAL A 126 -20.31 -8.81 9.43
N PRO A 127 -21.21 -9.20 10.35
CA PRO A 127 -22.59 -9.51 10.02
C PRO A 127 -23.31 -8.29 9.44
N ARG A 128 -24.00 -8.47 8.31
CA ARG A 128 -24.75 -7.39 7.67
C ARG A 128 -26.09 -7.19 8.38
N LYS A 129 -26.37 -5.98 8.86
CA LYS A 129 -27.76 -5.58 9.14
C LYS A 129 -28.49 -5.33 7.83
N PRO A 130 -29.65 -5.97 7.56
CA PRO A 130 -30.37 -5.87 6.28
C PRO A 130 -30.87 -4.47 5.88
N ARG A 131 -30.82 -3.48 6.79
CA ARG A 131 -31.46 -2.17 6.62
C ARG A 131 -30.58 -0.95 6.83
N GLU A 132 -29.29 -1.12 7.17
CA GLU A 132 -28.42 0.05 7.27
C GLU A 132 -27.95 0.47 5.87
N PRO A 133 -28.17 1.74 5.47
CA PRO A 133 -27.57 2.28 4.26
C PRO A 133 -26.07 2.06 4.30
N ARG A 134 -25.53 1.55 3.20
CA ARG A 134 -24.11 1.42 2.93
C ARG A 134 -23.54 2.82 2.69
N GLU A 135 -23.58 3.70 3.68
CA GLU A 135 -22.78 4.93 3.67
C GLU A 135 -21.45 4.62 4.36
N PRO A 136 -20.46 4.03 3.64
CA PRO A 136 -19.11 4.06 4.14
C PRO A 136 -18.77 5.53 4.34
N ARG A 137 -18.21 5.89 5.51
CA ARG A 137 -17.57 7.19 5.70
C ARG A 137 -16.80 7.52 4.42
N LYS A 138 -17.14 8.65 3.82
CA LYS A 138 -16.52 9.08 2.57
C LYS A 138 -15.11 9.56 2.90
N PRO A 139 -14.12 9.26 2.04
CA PRO A 139 -12.81 9.88 2.16
C PRO A 139 -12.96 11.40 2.16
N LEU A 140 -12.09 12.12 2.88
CA LEU A 140 -12.14 13.59 2.89
C LEU A 140 -11.93 14.17 1.48
N VAL A 141 -11.19 13.47 0.62
CA VAL A 141 -10.96 13.88 -0.77
C VAL A 141 -11.72 12.95 -1.73
N PRO A 142 -12.73 13.45 -2.46
CA PRO A 142 -13.50 12.64 -3.41
C PRO A 142 -12.74 12.46 -4.72
N LEU A 143 -11.87 11.44 -4.78
CA LEU A 143 -11.11 11.10 -5.98
C LEU A 143 -11.70 9.91 -6.75
N PRO A 144 -11.52 9.82 -8.08
CA PRO A 144 -11.73 8.58 -8.83
C PRO A 144 -10.73 7.49 -8.38
N PRO A 145 -10.97 6.20 -8.72
CA PRO A 145 -10.15 5.07 -8.23
C PRO A 145 -8.66 5.17 -8.60
N LEU A 146 -8.34 5.48 -9.85
CA LEU A 146 -6.95 5.52 -10.31
C LEU A 146 -6.15 6.66 -9.65
N PRO A 147 -6.58 7.94 -9.68
CA PRO A 147 -5.89 9.02 -8.96
C PRO A 147 -5.77 8.76 -7.47
N ARG A 148 -6.78 8.13 -6.85
CA ARG A 148 -6.71 7.74 -5.43
C ARG A 148 -5.59 6.74 -5.18
N ALA A 149 -5.48 5.68 -6.00
CA ALA A 149 -4.45 4.67 -5.83
C ALA A 149 -3.05 5.25 -6.05
N LEU A 150 -2.87 6.08 -7.09
CA LEU A 150 -1.61 6.77 -7.35
C LEU A 150 -1.21 7.70 -6.20
N LEU A 151 -2.17 8.49 -5.69
CA LEU A 151 -1.92 9.37 -4.55
C LEU A 151 -1.63 8.58 -3.27
N ALA A 152 -2.26 7.42 -3.07
CA ALA A 152 -1.98 6.55 -1.94
C ALA A 152 -0.55 6.03 -1.99
N VAL A 153 -0.11 5.49 -3.12
CA VAL A 153 1.28 5.06 -3.32
C VAL A 153 2.27 6.22 -3.12
N ALA A 154 2.01 7.38 -3.74
CA ALA A 154 2.89 8.53 -3.63
C ALA A 154 3.00 9.05 -2.18
N SER A 155 1.88 9.10 -1.46
CA SER A 155 1.88 9.49 -0.04
C SER A 155 2.55 8.45 0.85
N THR A 156 2.42 7.16 0.57
CA THR A 156 3.19 6.11 1.26
C THR A 156 4.69 6.30 1.06
N CYS A 157 5.16 6.51 -0.17
CA CYS A 157 6.58 6.79 -0.45
C CYS A 157 7.06 8.03 0.32
N PHE A 158 6.24 9.09 0.39
CA PHE A 158 6.54 10.29 1.16
C PHE A 158 6.65 10.00 2.67
N ILE A 159 5.71 9.25 3.25
CA ILE A 159 5.72 8.86 4.67
C ILE A 159 6.95 8.01 4.98
N ILE A 160 7.26 7.04 4.13
CA ILE A 160 8.44 6.18 4.26
C ILE A 160 9.72 7.00 4.17
N LYS A 161 9.85 7.91 3.20
CA LYS A 161 11.05 8.76 3.14
C LYS A 161 11.13 9.72 4.34
N SER A 162 9.99 10.16 4.85
CA SER A 162 9.92 10.98 6.07
C SER A 162 10.38 10.19 7.30
N SER A 163 10.18 8.88 7.36
CA SER A 163 10.63 8.07 8.51
C SER A 163 12.14 8.00 8.61
N GLU A 164 12.84 7.90 7.48
CA GLU A 164 14.29 8.03 7.38
C GLU A 164 14.78 9.42 7.84
N LEU A 165 14.14 10.51 7.38
CA LEU A 165 14.54 11.85 7.82
C LEU A 165 14.28 12.06 9.31
N LEU A 166 13.19 11.49 9.82
CA LEU A 166 12.78 11.62 11.21
C LEU A 166 13.57 10.69 12.14
N SER A 167 14.27 9.67 11.64
CA SER A 167 15.11 8.79 12.48
C SER A 167 16.34 9.51 13.06
N HIS A 168 16.63 10.72 12.60
CA HIS A 168 17.65 11.59 13.20
C HIS A 168 17.15 12.36 14.43
N PHE A 169 15.85 12.32 14.70
CA PHE A 169 15.21 12.95 15.86
C PHE A 169 14.85 11.90 16.90
N ASP A 170 14.50 12.37 18.10
CA ASP A 170 13.98 11.50 19.14
C ASP A 170 12.70 10.80 18.66
N SER A 171 12.64 9.48 18.85
CA SER A 171 11.49 8.63 18.55
C SER A 171 10.19 9.15 19.16
N TYR A 172 10.23 9.76 20.35
CA TYR A 172 9.06 10.34 21.00
C TYR A 172 8.44 11.49 20.19
N LEU A 173 9.23 12.20 19.37
CA LEU A 173 8.76 13.27 18.49
C LEU A 173 8.49 12.75 17.07
N ALA A 174 9.34 11.87 16.56
CA ALA A 174 9.24 11.33 15.20
C ALA A 174 8.00 10.45 15.01
N TRP A 175 7.71 9.56 15.97
CA TRP A 175 6.59 8.63 15.88
C TRP A 175 5.22 9.32 15.75
N PRO A 176 4.83 10.28 16.61
CA PRO A 176 3.51 10.92 16.49
C PRO A 176 3.36 11.72 15.20
N VAL A 177 4.45 12.28 14.65
CA VAL A 177 4.44 12.97 13.35
C VAL A 177 4.12 11.98 12.23
N LEU A 178 4.83 10.85 12.15
CA LEU A 178 4.56 9.81 11.15
C LEU A 178 3.17 9.21 11.30
N ALA A 179 2.75 8.90 12.53
CA ALA A 179 1.42 8.38 12.81
C ALA A 179 0.32 9.36 12.34
N SER A 180 0.54 10.67 12.54
CA SER A 180 -0.37 11.71 12.05
C SER A 180 -0.43 11.77 10.52
N LEU A 181 0.72 11.65 9.83
CA LEU A 181 0.76 11.60 8.36
C LEU A 181 0.04 10.37 7.81
N ALA A 182 0.27 9.20 8.41
CA ALA A 182 -0.41 7.95 8.07
C ALA A 182 -1.93 8.03 8.30
N LEU A 183 -2.36 8.58 9.45
CA LEU A 183 -3.79 8.83 9.71
C LEU A 183 -4.39 9.83 8.73
N LEU A 184 -3.65 10.88 8.37
CA LEU A 184 -4.10 11.86 7.38
C LEU A 184 -4.24 11.22 6.00
N GLN A 185 -3.29 10.38 5.58
CA GLN A 185 -3.40 9.59 4.36
C GLN A 185 -4.67 8.74 4.35
N TRP A 186 -4.93 7.99 5.42
CA TRP A 186 -6.15 7.19 5.54
C TRP A 186 -7.41 8.07 5.48
N ALA A 187 -7.46 9.16 6.24
CA ALA A 187 -8.62 10.04 6.30
C ALA A 187 -8.91 10.68 4.92
N CYS A 188 -7.86 11.14 4.24
CA CYS A 188 -7.96 11.77 2.92
C CYS A 188 -8.36 10.80 1.82
N LEU A 189 -7.84 9.57 1.82
CA LEU A 189 -7.92 8.67 0.66
C LEU A 189 -8.95 7.56 0.83
N ASP A 190 -9.23 7.12 2.04
CA ASP A 190 -10.15 6.02 2.32
C ASP A 190 -11.30 6.40 3.26
N GLY A 191 -10.97 6.79 4.50
CA GLY A 191 -11.93 7.21 5.53
C GLY A 191 -12.78 6.10 6.15
N ARG A 192 -12.64 4.83 5.72
CA ARG A 192 -13.42 3.71 6.24
C ARG A 192 -12.82 3.13 7.52
N LEU A 193 -13.69 2.81 8.50
CA LEU A 193 -13.25 2.23 9.78
C LEU A 193 -12.66 0.83 9.63
N SER A 194 -13.17 0.01 8.68
CA SER A 194 -12.61 -1.32 8.44
C SER A 194 -11.19 -1.26 7.91
N SER A 195 -10.87 -0.28 7.06
CA SER A 195 -9.49 -0.10 6.60
C SER A 195 -8.61 0.54 7.65
N LEU A 196 -9.16 1.44 8.49
CA LEU A 196 -8.44 1.93 9.68
C LEU A 196 -8.02 0.78 10.59
N PHE A 197 -8.95 -0.13 10.90
CA PHE A 197 -8.67 -1.28 11.73
C PHE A 197 -7.56 -2.16 11.14
N LEU A 198 -7.64 -2.48 9.83
CA LEU A 198 -6.60 -3.26 9.16
C LEU A 198 -5.25 -2.53 9.14
N ALA A 199 -5.24 -1.22 8.90
CA ALA A 199 -4.02 -0.41 8.88
C ALA A 199 -3.38 -0.31 10.28
N LEU A 200 -4.17 -0.19 11.34
CA LEU A 200 -3.68 -0.26 12.73
C LEU A 200 -3.11 -1.64 13.05
N LEU A 201 -3.82 -2.71 12.67
CA LEU A 201 -3.35 -4.07 12.88
C LEU A 201 -2.03 -4.33 12.14
N ALA A 202 -1.93 -3.90 10.88
CA ALA A 202 -0.70 -4.00 10.11
C ALA A 202 0.42 -3.10 10.67
N GLY A 203 0.10 -1.91 11.17
CA GLY A 203 1.08 -1.05 11.84
C GLY A 203 1.68 -1.66 13.10
N LEU A 204 0.96 -2.58 13.76
CA LEU A 204 1.47 -3.35 14.90
C LEU A 204 2.15 -4.65 14.46
N CYS A 205 1.46 -5.45 13.65
CA CYS A 205 1.90 -6.80 13.29
C CYS A 205 2.94 -6.83 12.16
N GLY A 206 2.99 -5.81 11.30
CA GLY A 206 3.94 -5.69 10.21
C GLY A 206 5.39 -5.72 10.70
N PRO A 207 5.80 -4.81 11.61
CA PRO A 207 7.14 -4.84 12.19
C PRO A 207 7.45 -6.17 12.88
N LEU A 208 6.47 -6.76 13.60
CA LEU A 208 6.64 -8.05 14.26
C LEU A 208 6.84 -9.21 13.27
N ALA A 209 6.25 -9.13 12.08
CA ALA A 209 6.39 -10.14 11.04
C ALA A 209 7.81 -10.19 10.44
N GLU A 210 8.65 -9.17 10.67
CA GLU A 210 10.05 -9.18 10.26
C GLU A 210 10.92 -10.06 11.17
N LEU A 211 10.55 -10.24 12.43
CA LEU A 211 11.38 -10.93 13.43
C LEU A 211 11.81 -12.35 13.03
N PRO A 212 10.95 -13.22 12.46
CA PRO A 212 11.39 -14.54 12.00
C PRO A 212 12.40 -14.45 10.85
N VAL A 213 12.27 -13.45 9.98
CA VAL A 213 13.16 -13.26 8.82
C VAL A 213 14.51 -12.70 9.26
N MET A 214 14.50 -11.78 10.22
CA MET A 214 15.71 -11.28 10.87
C MET A 214 16.41 -12.36 11.70
N TRP A 215 15.66 -13.23 12.39
CA TRP A 215 16.22 -14.35 13.14
C TRP A 215 16.95 -15.35 12.23
N LEU A 216 16.46 -15.53 10.99
CA LEU A 216 17.14 -16.29 9.94
C LEU A 216 18.36 -15.56 9.33
N GLY A 217 18.70 -14.37 9.82
CA GLY A 217 19.85 -13.59 9.36
C GLY A 217 19.66 -12.94 8.00
N ALA A 218 18.43 -12.63 7.60
CA ALA A 218 18.19 -12.01 6.29
C ALA A 218 18.59 -10.53 6.26
N TRP A 219 18.30 -9.80 7.34
CA TRP A 219 18.66 -8.41 7.55
C TRP A 219 18.56 -8.04 9.04
N HIS A 220 19.06 -6.87 9.39
CA HIS A 220 18.92 -6.29 10.73
C HIS A 220 18.75 -4.76 10.67
N TYR A 221 18.14 -4.19 11.71
CA TYR A 221 18.11 -2.74 11.90
C TYR A 221 19.48 -2.23 12.33
N THR A 222 19.94 -1.14 11.71
CA THR A 222 21.24 -0.52 12.00
C THR A 222 21.23 0.27 13.31
N ALA A 223 20.07 0.81 13.68
CA ALA A 223 19.84 1.58 14.91
C ALA A 223 18.44 1.26 15.48
N PRO A 224 18.23 0.05 16.04
CA PRO A 224 16.95 -0.29 16.66
C PRO A 224 16.69 0.56 17.90
N ASP A 225 15.41 0.88 18.14
CA ASP A 225 14.92 1.67 19.29
C ASP A 225 13.73 0.97 20.01
N TYR A 226 13.28 -0.17 19.49
CA TYR A 226 12.13 -0.91 19.97
C TYR A 226 12.41 -2.42 20.08
N TRP A 227 12.15 -3.01 21.25
CA TRP A 227 12.36 -4.45 21.52
C TRP A 227 11.09 -5.12 22.03
N PRO A 228 10.20 -5.59 21.13
CA PRO A 228 8.93 -6.20 21.52
C PRO A 228 9.09 -7.49 22.35
N LEU A 229 10.23 -8.17 22.21
CA LEU A 229 10.52 -9.44 22.89
C LEU A 229 11.40 -9.29 24.14
N ALA A 230 11.62 -8.06 24.63
CA ALA A 230 12.45 -7.80 25.80
C ALA A 230 11.97 -8.56 27.06
N VAL A 231 10.65 -8.71 27.23
CA VAL A 231 10.05 -9.47 28.34
C VAL A 231 10.38 -10.97 28.32
N LEU A 232 10.79 -11.50 27.15
CA LEU A 232 11.23 -12.88 26.97
C LEU A 232 12.75 -13.03 27.04
N GLY A 233 13.47 -11.96 27.40
CA GLY A 233 14.94 -11.94 27.46
C GLY A 233 15.63 -11.54 26.15
N PHE A 234 14.87 -11.18 25.10
CA PHE A 234 15.42 -10.73 23.81
C PHE A 234 15.40 -9.20 23.70
N GLY A 235 16.19 -8.57 24.58
CA GLY A 235 16.31 -7.11 24.65
C GLY A 235 17.52 -6.54 23.89
N PRO A 236 17.98 -5.32 24.26
CA PRO A 236 19.19 -4.72 23.71
C PRO A 236 20.38 -5.69 23.79
N GLY A 237 21.14 -5.80 22.70
CA GLY A 237 22.23 -6.77 22.56
C GLY A 237 21.87 -8.05 21.80
N VAL A 238 20.59 -8.26 21.47
CA VAL A 238 20.14 -9.31 20.55
C VAL A 238 19.80 -8.69 19.19
N PRO A 239 20.70 -8.74 18.18
CA PRO A 239 20.56 -7.93 16.96
C PRO A 239 19.30 -8.19 16.15
N TRP A 240 18.84 -9.44 16.09
CA TRP A 240 17.65 -9.83 15.33
C TRP A 240 16.33 -9.41 16.00
N ALA A 241 16.35 -9.08 17.29
CA ALA A 241 15.15 -8.79 18.07
C ALA A 241 14.82 -7.29 18.18
N GLY A 242 15.72 -6.42 17.70
CA GLY A 242 15.55 -4.98 17.70
C GLY A 242 14.89 -4.48 16.42
N LEU A 243 13.85 -3.68 16.57
CA LEU A 243 13.10 -3.03 15.49
C LEU A 243 13.22 -1.50 15.60
N SER A 244 12.73 -0.78 14.59
CA SER A 244 12.47 0.66 14.70
C SER A 244 10.98 0.92 14.93
N ILE A 245 10.62 1.72 15.93
CA ILE A 245 9.25 2.10 16.25
C ILE A 245 8.59 2.89 15.11
N LEU A 246 9.40 3.55 14.27
CA LEU A 246 8.95 4.33 13.11
C LEU A 246 8.41 3.46 11.96
N THR A 247 8.70 2.15 11.98
CA THR A 247 8.23 1.20 10.97
C THR A 247 6.72 0.98 11.06
N GLY A 248 6.13 1.06 12.25
CA GLY A 248 4.69 0.84 12.44
C GLY A 248 3.81 1.80 11.62
N PRO A 249 3.99 3.12 11.72
CA PRO A 249 3.32 4.08 10.83
C PRO A 249 3.54 3.83 9.32
N CYS A 250 4.71 3.30 8.93
CA CYS A 250 4.99 2.95 7.53
C CYS A 250 4.14 1.76 7.06
N TYR A 251 4.02 0.70 7.87
CA TYR A 251 3.12 -0.43 7.57
C TYR A 251 1.64 -0.02 7.52
N PHE A 252 1.23 0.93 8.36
CA PHE A 252 -0.09 1.54 8.28
C PHE A 252 -0.32 2.19 6.90
N ALA A 253 0.65 3.00 6.45
CA ALA A 253 0.58 3.71 5.18
C ALA A 253 0.52 2.74 3.99
N VAL A 254 1.41 1.74 3.97
CA VAL A 254 1.42 0.65 2.96
C VAL A 254 0.07 -0.07 2.92
N THR A 255 -0.54 -0.34 4.08
CA THR A 255 -1.86 -0.99 4.11
C THR A 255 -2.93 -0.12 3.47
N THR A 256 -2.87 1.20 3.68
CA THR A 256 -3.81 2.15 3.07
C THR A 256 -3.67 2.16 1.55
N ASP A 257 -2.44 2.16 1.01
CA ASP A 257 -2.23 2.10 -0.43
C ASP A 257 -2.60 0.75 -1.05
N ALA A 258 -2.30 -0.37 -0.39
CA ALA A 258 -2.64 -1.70 -0.86
C ALA A 258 -4.16 -1.86 -0.97
N ILE A 259 -4.92 -1.33 0.00
CA ILE A 259 -6.38 -1.29 -0.04
C ILE A 259 -6.87 -0.38 -1.20
N ALA A 260 -6.24 0.77 -1.44
CA ALA A 260 -6.60 1.65 -2.55
C ALA A 260 -6.37 0.98 -3.91
N LEU A 261 -5.23 0.29 -4.08
CA LEU A 261 -4.89 -0.50 -5.26
C LEU A 261 -5.84 -1.69 -5.43
N GLY A 262 -6.17 -2.41 -4.37
CA GLY A 262 -7.11 -3.55 -4.43
C GLY A 262 -8.49 -3.12 -4.92
N ARG A 263 -8.95 -1.94 -4.51
CA ARG A 263 -10.20 -1.35 -5.00
C ARG A 263 -10.12 -0.85 -6.44
N LEU A 264 -8.94 -0.45 -6.91
CA LEU A 264 -8.72 -0.13 -8.31
C LEU A 264 -8.82 -1.41 -9.15
N PHE A 265 -8.07 -2.46 -8.78
CA PHE A 265 -8.08 -3.72 -9.51
C PHE A 265 -9.45 -4.40 -9.54
N ALA A 266 -10.23 -4.31 -8.46
CA ALA A 266 -11.60 -4.82 -8.44
C ALA A 266 -12.57 -4.12 -9.42
N ARG A 267 -12.13 -3.04 -10.08
CA ARG A 267 -12.91 -2.28 -11.08
C ARG A 267 -12.32 -2.36 -12.49
N LEU A 268 -11.16 -2.99 -12.67
CA LEU A 268 -10.51 -3.24 -13.96
C LEU A 268 -10.90 -4.62 -14.46
#